data_AF-A0AAN8ZWT7-F1
#
_entry.id   AF-A0AAN8ZWT7-F1
#
_cell.length_a   1.000
_cell.length_b   1.000
_cell.length_c   1.000
_cell.angle_alpha   90.00
_cell.angle_beta   90.00
_cell.angle_gamma   90.00
#
_symmetry.space_group_name_H-M   'P 1'
#
loop_
_entity.id
_entity.type
_entity.pdbx_description
1 polymer ?
#
loop_
_entity_poly.entity_id
_entity_poly.type
_entity_poly.pdbx_seq_one_letter_code
_entity_poly.pdbx_strand_id
1 'polypeptide(L)'
;MRLWFKQIKELRLDFKVDDSDVMSIIHQQLHQPYNMKKGPLWRARLVPIQKQSSSDPHRSALTISVHHCITDGYTNMKICRNILEVLNASLTGRIQELLESPVFPAATDTLMTIGDW
;
A
#
# COMPACT_ATOMS: atom_id res chain seq x y z
N MET A 1 29.70 8.98 -2.31
CA MET A 1 28.66 8.99 -1.27
C MET A 1 27.73 7.80 -1.49
N ARG A 2 27.68 6.80 -0.60
CA ARG A 2 26.76 5.66 -0.75
C ARG A 2 25.35 6.11 -0.39
N LEU A 3 24.43 6.02 -1.34
CA LEU A 3 23.01 6.29 -1.10
C LEU A 3 22.50 5.29 -0.04
N TRP A 4 22.00 5.82 1.07
CA TRP A 4 21.36 5.03 2.13
C TRP A 4 19.95 4.57 1.73
N PHE A 5 19.44 5.08 0.60
CA PHE A 5 18.16 4.71 0.00
C PHE A 5 18.40 4.05 -1.36
N LYS A 6 17.89 2.83 -1.54
CA LYS A 6 17.96 2.10 -2.81
C LYS A 6 16.55 1.93 -3.34
N GLN A 7 16.24 2.60 -4.45
CA GLN A 7 15.00 2.38 -5.17
C GLN A 7 14.89 0.91 -5.56
N ILE A 8 13.74 0.30 -5.26
CA ILE A 8 13.47 -1.08 -5.66
C ILE A 8 13.21 -1.06 -7.18
N LYS A 9 14.12 -1.67 -7.95
CA LYS A 9 14.06 -1.72 -9.42
C LYS A 9 12.96 -2.64 -9.96
N GLU A 10 12.42 -3.50 -9.11
CA GLU A 10 11.44 -4.52 -9.46
C GLU A 10 10.21 -4.33 -8.57
N LEU A 11 9.03 -4.17 -9.18
CA LEU A 11 7.78 -4.08 -8.44
C LEU A 11 7.52 -5.40 -7.70
N ARG A 12 7.51 -5.36 -6.37
CA ARG A 12 7.13 -6.49 -5.52
C ARG A 12 5.82 -6.18 -4.81
N LEU A 13 4.81 -6.99 -5.10
CA LEU A 13 3.49 -6.90 -4.51
C LEU A 13 3.34 -7.96 -3.42
N ASP A 14 3.25 -7.54 -2.16
CA ASP A 14 2.85 -8.41 -1.05
C ASP A 14 1.34 -8.25 -0.81
N PHE A 15 0.56 -8.68 -1.79
CA PHE A 15 -0.90 -8.66 -1.78
C PHE A 15 -1.45 -10.10 -1.86
N LYS A 16 -2.45 -10.42 -1.04
CA LYS A 16 -3.17 -11.70 -1.10
C LYS A 16 -4.64 -11.51 -0.73
N VAL A 17 -5.50 -12.32 -1.34
CA VAL A 17 -6.87 -12.55 -0.85
C VAL A 17 -6.80 -13.70 0.14
N ASP A 18 -7.42 -13.54 1.31
CA ASP A 18 -7.39 -14.50 2.40
C ASP A 18 -8.79 -14.63 3.00
N ASP A 19 -9.30 -15.85 3.11
CA ASP A 19 -10.64 -16.15 3.61
C ASP A 19 -10.66 -16.41 5.13
N SER A 20 -9.51 -16.27 5.79
CA SER A 20 -9.39 -16.39 7.24
C SER A 20 -10.06 -15.21 7.95
N ASP A 21 -10.32 -15.37 9.25
CA ASP A 21 -10.82 -14.28 10.08
C ASP A 21 -9.89 -13.05 10.05
N VAL A 22 -10.48 -11.85 9.94
CA VAL A 22 -9.77 -10.58 9.82
C VAL A 22 -8.82 -10.34 11.00
N MET A 23 -9.23 -10.67 12.22
CA MET A 23 -8.40 -10.46 13.41
C MET A 23 -7.20 -11.42 13.44
N SER A 24 -7.39 -12.66 12.96
CA SER A 24 -6.30 -13.61 12.79
C SER A 24 -5.25 -13.09 11.79
N ILE A 25 -5.70 -12.53 10.67
CA ILE A 25 -4.82 -11.92 9.66
C ILE A 25 -4.06 -10.73 10.23
N ILE A 26 -4.75 -9.83 10.96
CA ILE A 26 -4.10 -8.69 11.63
C ILE A 26 -3.02 -9.19 12.61
N HIS A 27 -3.34 -10.18 13.43
CA HIS A 27 -2.41 -10.75 14.39
C HIS A 27 -1.17 -11.34 13.69
N GLN A 28 -1.37 -12.13 12.63
CA GLN A 28 -0.28 -12.66 11.83
C GLN A 28 0.59 -11.55 11.22
N GLN A 29 -0.02 -10.49 10.68
CA GLN A 29 0.72 -9.37 10.10
C GLN A 29 1.58 -8.62 11.12
N LEU A 30 1.07 -8.44 12.34
CA LEU A 30 1.79 -7.79 13.44
C LEU A 30 3.01 -8.60 13.91
N HIS A 31 2.92 -9.92 13.92
CA HIS A 31 4.00 -10.80 14.39
C HIS A 31 4.99 -11.21 13.30
N GLN A 32 4.61 -11.10 12.02
CA GLN A 32 5.52 -11.43 10.93
C GLN A 32 6.53 -10.28 10.70
N PRO A 33 7.85 -10.53 10.80
CA PRO A 33 8.86 -9.50 10.54
C PRO A 33 8.99 -9.18 9.04
N TYR A 34 9.41 -7.95 8.72
CA TYR A 34 9.70 -7.53 7.36
C TYR A 34 11.14 -7.89 6.96
N ASN A 35 11.33 -8.29 5.69
CA ASN A 35 12.68 -8.43 5.14
C ASN A 35 13.23 -7.06 4.72
N MET A 36 13.93 -6.40 5.64
CA MET A 36 14.53 -5.07 5.43
C MET A 36 15.52 -5.00 4.24
N LYS A 37 16.10 -6.13 3.82
CA LYS A 37 17.07 -6.18 2.70
C LYS A 37 16.40 -6.28 1.34
N LYS A 38 15.25 -6.96 1.25
CA LYS A 38 14.58 -7.27 -0.02
C LYS A 38 13.33 -6.42 -0.27
N GLY A 39 12.64 -5.98 0.79
CA GLY A 39 11.31 -5.42 0.69
C GLY A 39 10.28 -6.39 0.08
N PRO A 40 9.05 -5.93 -0.18
CA PRO A 40 8.51 -4.62 0.21
C PRO A 40 8.37 -4.50 1.74
N LEU A 41 8.39 -3.28 2.27
CA LEU A 41 8.20 -3.01 3.70
C LEU A 41 6.73 -2.68 4.04
N TRP A 42 5.83 -3.18 3.20
CA TRP A 42 4.39 -3.10 3.34
C TRP A 42 3.76 -4.42 2.89
N ARG A 43 2.56 -4.73 3.38
CA ARG A 43 1.75 -5.89 2.97
C ARG A 43 0.28 -5.52 2.98
N ALA A 44 -0.50 -6.09 2.06
CA ALA A 44 -1.94 -5.91 1.98
C ALA A 44 -2.67 -7.26 1.95
N ARG A 45 -3.77 -7.39 2.68
CA ARG A 45 -4.64 -8.57 2.63
C ARG A 45 -6.08 -8.13 2.40
N LEU A 46 -6.72 -8.72 1.40
CA LEU A 46 -8.15 -8.53 1.14
C LEU A 46 -8.90 -9.73 1.72
N VAL A 47 -9.87 -9.47 2.58
CA VAL A 47 -10.64 -10.48 3.29
C VAL A 47 -12.11 -10.35 2.88
N PRO A 48 -12.64 -11.28 2.07
CA PRO A 48 -14.07 -11.31 1.77
C PRO A 48 -14.86 -11.58 3.05
N ILE A 49 -15.77 -10.68 3.42
CA ILE A 49 -16.64 -10.84 4.59
C ILE A 49 -17.95 -11.45 4.12
N GLN A 50 -18.01 -12.77 4.04
CA GLN A 50 -19.27 -13.47 3.82
C GLN A 50 -20.07 -13.50 5.12
N LYS A 51 -21.19 -12.77 5.18
CA LYS A 51 -22.18 -12.95 6.25
C LYS A 51 -23.18 -14.00 5.81
N GLN A 52 -23.39 -15.01 6.65
CA GLN A 52 -24.39 -16.06 6.45
C GLN A 52 -25.85 -15.55 6.43
N SER A 53 -26.09 -14.25 6.65
CA SER A 53 -27.44 -13.66 6.77
C SER A 53 -27.51 -12.17 6.38
N SER A 54 -26.77 -11.71 5.37
CA SER A 54 -26.96 -10.34 4.85
C SER A 54 -27.16 -10.30 3.34
N SER A 55 -28.13 -9.50 2.91
CA SER A 55 -28.48 -9.21 1.52
C SER A 55 -27.42 -8.40 0.75
N ASP A 56 -26.25 -8.17 1.33
CA ASP A 56 -25.16 -7.42 0.72
C ASP A 56 -23.95 -8.36 0.50
N PRO A 57 -23.83 -8.96 -0.70
CA PRO A 57 -22.78 -9.93 -1.00
C PRO A 57 -21.38 -9.31 -1.14
N HIS A 58 -21.23 -8.00 -1.00
CA HIS A 58 -19.99 -7.28 -1.34
C HIS A 58 -19.30 -6.60 -0.17
N ARG A 59 -19.35 -7.18 1.04
CA ARG A 59 -18.52 -6.70 2.16
C ARG A 59 -17.15 -7.34 2.12
N SER A 60 -16.10 -6.53 2.19
CA SER A 60 -14.71 -6.99 2.30
C SER A 60 -13.91 -6.06 3.22
N ALA A 61 -12.93 -6.61 3.93
CA ALA A 61 -11.95 -5.84 4.68
C ALA A 61 -10.62 -5.82 3.92
N LEU A 62 -9.99 -4.65 3.80
CA LEU A 62 -8.63 -4.51 3.31
C LEU A 62 -7.73 -4.13 4.48
N THR A 63 -6.81 -5.03 4.85
CA THR A 63 -5.78 -4.72 5.84
C THR A 63 -4.50 -4.28 5.13
N ILE A 64 -3.87 -3.23 5.65
CA ILE A 64 -2.58 -2.74 5.14
C ILE A 64 -1.67 -2.55 6.33
N SER A 65 -0.54 -3.26 6.30
CA SER A 65 0.53 -3.11 7.28
C SER A 65 1.73 -2.48 6.58
N VAL A 66 2.34 -1.49 7.23
CA VAL A 66 3.51 -0.78 6.72
C VAL A 66 4.51 -0.62 7.84
N HIS A 67 5.80 -0.80 7.53
CA HIS A 67 6.86 -0.55 8.49
C HIS A 67 7.05 0.97 8.67
N HIS A 68 7.02 1.46 9.91
CA HIS A 68 7.11 2.89 10.23
C HIS A 68 8.42 3.56 9.75
N CYS A 69 9.47 2.79 9.44
CA CYS A 69 10.69 3.37 8.86
C CYS A 69 10.50 3.94 7.44
N ILE A 70 9.37 3.65 6.78
CA ILE A 70 9.04 4.19 5.44
C ILE A 70 7.79 5.08 5.44
N THR A 71 7.05 5.18 6.54
CA THR A 71 5.85 6.04 6.65
C THR A 71 5.74 6.67 8.03
N ASP A 72 5.15 7.86 8.08
CA ASP A 72 4.70 8.51 9.30
C ASP A 72 3.15 8.57 9.35
N GLY A 73 2.59 9.13 10.43
CA GLY A 73 1.13 9.25 10.58
C GLY A 73 0.46 10.05 9.45
N TYR A 74 1.12 11.09 8.95
CA TYR A 74 0.61 11.90 7.85
C TYR A 74 0.60 11.13 6.51
N THR A 75 1.68 10.42 6.23
CA THR A 75 1.82 9.55 5.06
C THR A 75 0.79 8.42 5.09
N ASN A 76 0.51 7.84 6.26
CA ASN A 76 -0.54 6.83 6.39
C ASN A 76 -1.91 7.38 5.99
N MET A 77 -2.25 8.63 6.36
CA MET A 77 -3.51 9.25 5.93
C MET A 77 -3.56 9.50 4.42
N LYS A 78 -2.43 9.91 3.81
CA LYS A 78 -2.32 10.03 2.35
C LYS A 78 -2.52 8.69 1.64
N ILE A 79 -1.92 7.62 2.15
CA ILE A 79 -2.10 6.26 1.59
C ILE A 79 -3.58 5.87 1.61
N CYS A 80 -4.27 6.04 2.74
CA CYS A 80 -5.70 5.75 2.85
C CYS A 80 -6.53 6.54 1.83
N ARG A 81 -6.24 7.84 1.69
CA ARG A 81 -6.92 8.69 0.70
C ARG A 81 -6.68 8.20 -0.73
N ASN A 82 -5.44 7.90 -1.10
CA ASN A 82 -5.09 7.45 -2.45
C ASN A 82 -5.78 6.12 -2.80
N ILE A 83 -5.90 5.21 -1.83
CA ILE A 83 -6.64 3.95 -2.04
C ILE A 83 -8.11 4.23 -2.35
N LEU A 84 -8.75 5.12 -1.60
CA LEU A 84 -10.14 5.50 -1.86
C LEU A 84 -10.30 6.17 -3.22
N GLU A 85 -9.37 7.05 -3.60
CA GLU A 85 -9.37 7.68 -4.93
C GLU A 85 -9.25 6.63 -6.05
N VAL A 86 -8.33 5.67 -5.95
CA VAL A 86 -8.18 4.55 -6.91
C VAL A 86 -9.46 3.72 -6.99
N LEU A 87 -10.05 3.34 -5.85
CA LEU A 87 -11.27 2.54 -5.82
C LEU A 87 -12.45 3.29 -6.47
N ASN A 88 -12.64 4.57 -6.14
CA ASN A 88 -13.68 5.40 -6.72
C ASN A 88 -13.47 5.64 -8.23
N ALA A 89 -12.23 5.85 -8.66
CA ALA A 89 -11.88 6.01 -10.07
C ALA A 89 -12.16 4.72 -10.84
N SER A 90 -11.83 3.55 -10.27
CA SER A 90 -12.14 2.23 -10.85
C SER A 90 -13.65 2.04 -11.03
N LEU A 91 -14.45 2.36 -10.01
CA LEU A 91 -15.92 2.26 -10.07
C LEU A 91 -16.57 3.23 -11.07
N THR A 92 -15.93 4.37 -11.34
CA THR A 92 -16.45 5.40 -12.26
C THR A 92 -15.81 5.36 -13.65
N GLY A 93 -14.96 4.38 -13.95
CA GLY A 93 -14.30 4.25 -15.25
C GLY A 93 -13.21 5.31 -15.52
N ARG A 94 -12.75 6.02 -14.48
CA ARG A 94 -11.77 7.13 -14.56
C ARG A 94 -10.38 6.75 -14.06
N ILE A 95 -10.07 5.47 -13.95
CA ILE A 95 -8.78 5.00 -13.42
C ILE A 95 -7.58 5.53 -14.22
N GLN A 96 -7.75 5.75 -15.52
CA GLN A 96 -6.70 6.21 -16.41
C GLN A 96 -6.22 7.63 -16.08
N GLU A 97 -7.13 8.53 -15.70
CA GLU A 97 -6.80 9.90 -15.25
C GLU A 97 -5.91 9.89 -13.99
N LEU A 98 -6.06 8.87 -13.14
CA LEU A 98 -5.32 8.75 -11.89
C LEU A 98 -3.94 8.10 -12.08
N LEU A 99 -3.81 7.19 -13.04
CA LEU A 99 -2.53 6.56 -13.40
C LEU A 99 -1.57 7.52 -14.09
N GLU A 100 -2.11 8.53 -14.78
CA GLU A 100 -1.35 9.60 -15.44
C GLU A 100 -0.94 10.72 -14.46
N SER A 101 -1.48 10.70 -13.23
CA SER A 101 -1.08 11.65 -12.19
C SER A 101 0.39 11.43 -11.81
N PRO A 102 1.22 12.49 -11.77
CA PRO A 102 2.61 12.34 -11.38
C PRO A 102 2.68 11.78 -9.96
N VAL A 103 3.24 10.59 -9.83
CA VAL A 103 3.71 10.11 -8.54
C VAL A 103 4.80 11.10 -8.13
N PHE A 104 4.51 11.93 -7.13
CA PHE A 104 5.50 12.88 -6.64
C PHE A 104 6.78 12.09 -6.35
N PRO A 105 7.91 12.44 -7.01
CA PRO A 105 9.17 11.80 -6.72
C PRO A 105 9.43 11.91 -5.22
N ALA A 106 10.13 10.95 -4.63
CA ALA A 106 10.59 11.17 -3.26
C ALA A 106 11.34 12.51 -3.23
N ALA A 107 11.26 13.29 -2.16
CA ALA A 107 11.95 14.59 -2.10
C ALA A 107 13.45 14.47 -2.48
N THR A 108 14.04 13.30 -2.22
CA THR A 108 15.38 12.90 -2.66
C THR A 108 15.57 12.82 -4.18
N ASP A 109 14.58 12.34 -4.93
CA ASP A 109 14.63 12.28 -6.40
C ASP A 109 14.61 13.70 -6.98
N THR A 110 13.83 14.61 -6.39
CA THR A 110 13.80 16.04 -6.76
C THR A 110 15.09 16.77 -6.36
N LEU A 111 15.63 16.49 -5.16
CA LEU A 111 16.88 17.09 -4.68
C LEU A 111 18.10 16.61 -5.47
N MET A 112 18.09 15.37 -5.98
CA MET A 112 19.18 14.85 -6.80
C MET A 112 19.13 15.27 -8.27
N THR A 113 18.00 15.80 -8.76
CA THR A 113 17.96 16.53 -10.04
C THR A 113 18.44 17.99 -9.92
N ILE A 114 18.57 18.54 -8.71
CA ILE A 114 19.03 19.92 -8.48
C ILE A 114 20.56 19.97 -8.22
N GLY A 115 21.25 18.84 -8.34
CA GLY A 115 22.65 18.66 -7.96
C GLY A 115 23.71 18.79 -9.07
N ASP A 116 23.45 19.54 -10.14
CA ASP A 116 24.50 20.03 -11.06
C ASP A 116 25.04 21.40 -10.59
N TRP A 117 25.69 21.42 -9.42
CA TRP A 117 26.51 22.55 -8.94
C TRP A 117 27.87 22.06 -8.46
#